data_AF-A0A670ZM21-F1
#
_entry.id   AF-A0A670ZM21-F1
#
_cell.length_a   1.000
_cell.length_b   1.000
_cell.length_c   1.000
_cell.angle_alpha   90.00
_cell.angle_beta   90.00
_cell.angle_gamma   90.00
#
_symmetry.space_group_name_H-M   'P 1'
#
loop_
_entity.id
_entity.type
_entity.pdbx_description
1 polymer ?
#
loop_
_entity_poly.entity_id
_entity_poly.type
_entity_poly.pdbx_seq_one_letter_code
_entity_poly.pdbx_strand_id
1 'polypeptide(L)'
;RRRRWRRASSGSPAAPSRGRAARRRPPRRSPSSRSPTRKDAIRPTEGREIPATRCLQCLFRSWYQTFLVHFPLSVKYGRFDPEDRRSRHCPYLDTINKSVLDFDFEKLCSISLSHINVYACLVCGKYFQGRGLKSHAYIHSVQFSHHVFLNLHTLKFYCLPDNYEIIDSSLEDITYVLKPTFTHQHISNLDRQAKLSRAYDGTTYLPGIVGLNNIKANDYANAVLQALSNVPPLRNYFLEEENYKHIRRPPGDIMFLLVQRFGELMRKLWNPRNFKAHVSPHEMLQAVVLCSKKNFQITKQGDGVDFLSWFLNALHSALGGTKKKKKTIVTEVFQGSMRIFTKKLPHPDLPADEKEQLLQNDEYQEKMVESTFMYLTLDLPTAPLYKDEKEQLIIPQVPLFNILAKFNGIMEKEYKTYKENFLKRFQLTKLPPYLIFCIKRFTKNNFFVEKNPTIVNFPITNVDLREYLSEEVQAVHKNTVYDLIANIVHDGKPTEGAYRIHVLHHGTGKWYELQDLQVTDILPQMITLSEAYIQIWKRRDGQEEKPQQGT
;
A
#
# COMPACT_ATOMS: atom_id res chain seq x y z
N ARG A 1 -56.96 73.78 -7.94
CA ARG A 1 -58.40 73.88 -7.54
C ARG A 1 -58.89 72.48 -7.12
N ARG A 2 -59.69 72.35 -6.04
CA ARG A 2 -60.62 71.26 -5.62
C ARG A 2 -60.27 69.74 -5.80
N ARG A 3 -60.28 69.01 -4.65
CA ARG A 3 -60.85 67.64 -4.36
C ARG A 3 -60.09 66.38 -4.89
N ARG A 4 -59.66 65.43 -4.01
CA ARG A 4 -60.32 64.22 -3.38
C ARG A 4 -60.59 63.08 -4.40
N TRP A 5 -60.33 61.78 -4.15
CA TRP A 5 -60.42 60.88 -2.96
C TRP A 5 -59.13 60.03 -2.75
N ARG A 6 -58.67 59.59 -1.55
CA ARG A 6 -59.10 58.47 -0.61
C ARG A 6 -59.11 57.07 -1.25
N ARG A 7 -58.66 55.95 -0.65
CA ARG A 7 -58.17 55.51 0.72
C ARG A 7 -57.28 54.21 0.51
N ALA A 8 -56.62 53.46 1.41
CA ALA A 8 -56.26 53.37 2.85
C ALA A 8 -55.03 52.40 2.97
N SER A 9 -53.99 52.50 3.84
CA SER A 9 -53.83 52.22 5.31
C SER A 9 -54.07 50.76 5.78
N SER A 10 -53.33 50.11 6.70
CA SER A 10 -52.02 50.35 7.40
C SER A 10 -51.82 49.29 8.52
N GLY A 11 -50.59 49.00 9.00
CA GLY A 11 -50.42 48.25 10.27
C GLY A 11 -48.97 47.95 10.72
N SER A 12 -48.53 48.55 11.81
CA SER A 12 -47.27 48.24 12.54
C SER A 12 -47.55 47.39 13.80
N PRO A 13 -46.51 46.97 14.55
CA PRO A 13 -46.41 47.50 15.93
C PRO A 13 -44.95 47.79 16.38
N ALA A 14 -44.80 48.29 17.62
CA ALA A 14 -43.53 48.71 18.22
C ALA A 14 -43.32 48.16 19.65
N ALA A 15 -42.09 48.30 20.17
CA ALA A 15 -41.69 48.09 21.58
C ALA A 15 -41.82 49.41 22.40
N PRO A 16 -41.42 49.55 23.69
CA PRO A 16 -40.73 48.61 24.62
C PRO A 16 -41.36 48.55 26.05
N SER A 17 -40.76 47.87 27.05
CA SER A 17 -39.90 48.51 28.09
C SER A 17 -39.50 47.51 29.23
N ARG A 18 -38.85 47.98 30.32
CA ARG A 18 -38.10 47.17 31.32
C ARG A 18 -38.80 46.98 32.68
N GLY A 19 -38.56 45.86 33.39
CA GLY A 19 -38.98 45.61 34.79
C GLY A 19 -38.03 44.67 35.58
N ARG A 20 -37.98 44.77 36.92
CA ARG A 20 -36.90 44.21 37.78
C ARG A 20 -37.15 42.81 38.40
N ALA A 21 -36.11 41.96 38.34
CA ALA A 21 -35.53 41.04 39.34
C ALA A 21 -36.36 40.30 40.43
N ALA A 22 -36.13 38.97 40.54
CA ALA A 22 -36.17 38.18 41.79
C ALA A 22 -35.32 36.88 41.68
N ARG A 23 -34.93 36.25 42.80
CA ARG A 23 -34.17 34.96 42.88
C ARG A 23 -35.01 33.85 43.54
N ARG A 24 -34.86 32.58 43.12
CA ARG A 24 -34.70 31.36 43.99
C ARG A 24 -34.45 30.06 43.17
N ARG A 25 -34.16 28.93 43.85
CA ARG A 25 -33.72 27.62 43.32
C ARG A 25 -34.41 26.44 44.09
N PRO A 26 -34.19 25.13 43.78
CA PRO A 26 -35.21 24.06 43.91
C PRO A 26 -35.12 23.16 45.18
N PRO A 27 -36.12 22.27 45.37
CA PRO A 27 -35.89 20.79 45.41
C PRO A 27 -36.87 20.01 44.48
N ARG A 28 -36.75 18.72 44.08
CA ARG A 28 -35.78 17.60 44.23
C ARG A 28 -36.16 16.45 45.21
N ARG A 29 -36.40 15.23 44.64
CA ARG A 29 -36.48 13.83 45.20
C ARG A 29 -37.85 13.18 45.52
N SER A 30 -37.82 11.84 45.44
CA SER A 30 -38.87 10.79 45.60
C SER A 30 -39.09 10.32 47.04
N PRO A 31 -40.11 9.48 47.32
CA PRO A 31 -39.84 8.06 47.66
C PRO A 31 -40.87 7.04 47.06
N SER A 32 -41.16 5.91 47.73
CA SER A 32 -41.53 4.62 47.10
C SER A 32 -42.52 3.70 47.85
N SER A 33 -42.96 2.64 47.16
CA SER A 33 -43.40 1.30 47.65
C SER A 33 -44.86 1.05 48.10
N ARG A 34 -45.50 -0.01 47.56
CA ARG A 34 -45.86 -1.27 48.25
C ARG A 34 -46.53 -2.28 47.28
N SER A 35 -46.60 -3.55 47.68
CA SER A 35 -47.20 -4.69 46.94
C SER A 35 -48.51 -5.18 47.59
N PRO A 36 -49.21 -6.15 46.98
CA PRO A 36 -49.33 -7.44 47.68
C PRO A 36 -49.31 -8.71 46.80
N THR A 37 -49.28 -9.85 47.52
CA THR A 37 -49.48 -11.29 47.15
C THR A 37 -50.78 -11.58 46.37
N ARG A 38 -51.09 -12.75 45.76
CA ARG A 38 -50.55 -14.15 45.66
C ARG A 38 -51.19 -14.81 44.38
N LYS A 39 -51.23 -16.12 44.02
CA LYS A 39 -50.88 -17.46 44.59
C LYS A 39 -50.69 -18.48 43.42
N ASP A 40 -50.28 -19.71 43.75
CA ASP A 40 -50.52 -20.99 43.02
C ASP A 40 -49.83 -21.28 41.67
N ALA A 41 -49.86 -22.56 41.28
CA ALA A 41 -48.86 -23.20 40.41
C ALA A 41 -49.44 -24.32 39.53
N ILE A 42 -48.72 -24.66 38.45
CA ILE A 42 -48.70 -25.98 37.77
C ILE A 42 -47.40 -26.10 36.94
N ARG A 43 -46.92 -27.33 36.77
CA ARG A 43 -45.85 -27.81 35.87
C ARG A 43 -46.14 -29.29 35.57
N PRO A 44 -45.54 -29.93 34.54
CA PRO A 44 -44.86 -29.38 33.36
C PRO A 44 -45.42 -29.96 32.03
N THR A 45 -44.94 -29.46 30.88
CA THR A 45 -44.53 -30.32 29.74
C THR A 45 -43.63 -29.57 28.76
N GLU A 46 -42.99 -30.34 27.87
CA GLU A 46 -41.82 -30.01 27.07
C GLU A 46 -42.06 -29.02 25.91
N GLY A 47 -41.03 -28.22 25.61
CA GLY A 47 -40.91 -27.42 24.38
C GLY A 47 -39.44 -27.01 24.20
N ARG A 48 -38.84 -27.30 23.04
CA ARG A 48 -37.40 -27.04 22.79
C ARG A 48 -37.16 -25.64 22.24
N GLU A 49 -36.39 -24.83 22.95
CA GLU A 49 -35.67 -23.68 22.38
C GLU A 49 -34.17 -23.79 22.67
N ILE A 50 -33.34 -23.34 21.72
CA ILE A 50 -31.88 -23.29 21.86
C ILE A 50 -31.40 -21.86 21.54
N PRO A 51 -31.09 -21.04 22.56
CA PRO A 51 -30.38 -19.78 22.39
C PRO A 51 -28.86 -19.93 22.57
N ALA A 52 -28.11 -18.90 22.17
CA ALA A 52 -26.68 -19.00 21.88
C ALA A 52 -25.70 -18.76 23.05
N THR A 53 -24.43 -19.03 22.77
CA THR A 53 -23.20 -18.58 23.46
C THR A 53 -22.90 -19.10 24.88
N ARG A 54 -21.77 -19.81 25.00
CA ARG A 54 -20.83 -19.61 26.12
C ARG A 54 -19.38 -19.88 25.72
N CYS A 55 -18.45 -19.12 26.31
CA CYS A 55 -17.05 -19.05 25.93
C CYS A 55 -16.27 -20.34 26.24
N LEU A 56 -15.34 -20.73 25.36
CA LEU A 56 -14.46 -21.91 25.49
C LEU A 56 -13.38 -21.81 26.58
N GLN A 57 -13.45 -20.84 27.49
CA GLN A 57 -12.48 -20.63 28.58
C GLN A 57 -12.72 -21.50 29.83
N CYS A 58 -13.83 -22.24 29.93
CA CYS A 58 -14.21 -22.94 31.16
C CYS A 58 -13.78 -24.42 31.27
N LEU A 59 -13.30 -25.07 30.20
CA LEU A 59 -12.91 -26.50 30.24
C LEU A 59 -11.44 -26.75 30.62
N PHE A 60 -10.60 -25.71 30.67
CA PHE A 60 -9.14 -25.85 30.85
C PHE A 60 -8.64 -25.93 32.30
N ARG A 61 -9.53 -26.11 33.29
CA ARG A 61 -9.20 -25.91 34.73
C ARG A 61 -9.35 -27.13 35.66
N SER A 62 -9.76 -28.29 35.17
CA SER A 62 -10.13 -29.44 36.03
C SER A 62 -9.23 -30.68 35.93
N TRP A 63 -8.03 -30.57 35.36
CA TRP A 63 -7.11 -31.71 35.17
C TRP A 63 -5.63 -31.35 35.42
N TYR A 64 -5.38 -30.52 36.44
CA TYR A 64 -4.06 -29.90 36.68
C TYR A 64 -3.52 -30.11 38.11
N GLN A 65 -3.81 -31.26 38.75
CA GLN A 65 -3.47 -31.45 40.17
C GLN A 65 -3.20 -32.88 40.67
N THR A 66 -2.99 -33.88 39.80
CA THR A 66 -2.97 -35.31 40.24
C THR A 66 -1.85 -36.21 39.69
N PHE A 67 -0.84 -35.70 38.99
CA PHE A 67 0.34 -36.50 38.61
C PHE A 67 1.65 -35.70 38.78
N LEU A 68 2.26 -35.85 39.96
CA LEU A 68 3.59 -35.31 40.30
C LEU A 68 4.32 -36.25 41.28
N VAL A 69 4.55 -37.51 40.88
CA VAL A 69 5.36 -38.47 41.64
C VAL A 69 6.25 -39.29 40.70
N HIS A 70 7.52 -39.45 41.07
CA HIS A 70 8.55 -40.33 40.50
C HIS A 70 8.80 -40.34 38.98
N PHE A 71 9.84 -39.60 38.55
CA PHE A 71 10.92 -40.16 37.71
C PHE A 71 12.26 -39.47 38.06
N PRO A 72 13.35 -40.21 38.34
CA PRO A 72 14.63 -39.63 38.70
C PRO A 72 15.51 -39.37 37.47
N LEU A 73 15.49 -38.14 36.94
CA LEU A 73 16.38 -37.71 35.85
C LEU A 73 17.31 -36.57 36.30
N SER A 74 18.53 -36.95 36.70
CA SER A 74 19.60 -36.00 37.04
C SER A 74 20.25 -35.45 35.77
N VAL A 75 19.58 -34.50 35.13
CA VAL A 75 20.13 -33.76 33.97
C VAL A 75 21.00 -32.62 34.49
N LYS A 76 22.30 -32.70 34.19
CA LYS A 76 23.30 -31.69 34.61
C LYS A 76 22.97 -30.32 34.00
N TYR A 77 23.27 -29.25 34.74
CA TYR A 77 23.15 -27.87 34.24
C TYR A 77 23.88 -27.72 32.89
N GLY A 78 23.14 -27.21 31.89
CA GLY A 78 23.63 -27.11 30.51
C GLY A 78 24.83 -26.19 30.39
N ARG A 79 26.03 -26.77 30.25
CA ARG A 79 27.16 -26.11 29.60
C ARG A 79 26.91 -26.13 28.08
N PHE A 80 27.28 -25.06 27.40
CA PHE A 80 27.29 -25.02 25.95
C PHE A 80 28.51 -25.82 25.48
N ASP A 81 28.28 -27.00 24.91
CA ASP A 81 29.33 -27.90 24.45
C ASP A 81 29.47 -27.78 22.92
N PRO A 82 30.59 -27.24 22.38
CA PRO A 82 30.72 -26.96 20.95
C PRO A 82 30.72 -28.20 20.04
N GLU A 83 30.92 -29.39 20.60
CA GLU A 83 31.08 -30.65 19.87
C GLU A 83 29.93 -31.68 20.09
N ASP A 84 28.71 -31.24 20.43
CA ASP A 84 27.58 -32.19 20.43
C ASP A 84 27.34 -32.71 19.00
N ARG A 85 27.75 -33.97 18.77
CA ARG A 85 27.70 -34.67 17.48
C ARG A 85 26.28 -34.76 16.89
N ARG A 86 25.24 -34.57 17.70
CA ARG A 86 23.84 -34.53 17.26
C ARG A 86 23.48 -33.28 16.47
N SER A 87 24.27 -32.21 16.58
CA SER A 87 24.06 -30.96 15.83
C SER A 87 23.98 -31.15 14.31
N ARG A 88 24.75 -32.10 13.76
CA ARG A 88 24.74 -32.48 12.33
C ARG A 88 23.99 -33.80 12.05
N HIS A 89 23.39 -34.40 13.07
CA HIS A 89 22.73 -35.72 13.00
C HIS A 89 21.43 -35.69 13.81
N CYS A 90 20.57 -34.70 13.53
CA CYS A 90 19.26 -34.59 14.14
C CYS A 90 18.32 -35.63 13.50
N PRO A 91 17.74 -36.58 14.25
CA PRO A 91 16.91 -37.64 13.68
C PRO A 91 15.52 -37.15 13.26
N TYR A 92 15.13 -35.92 13.60
CA TYR A 92 13.78 -35.37 13.39
C TYR A 92 13.66 -34.44 12.18
N LEU A 93 14.67 -34.39 11.30
CA LEU A 93 14.68 -33.53 10.10
C LEU A 93 13.60 -33.93 9.08
N ASP A 94 13.21 -35.20 9.08
CA ASP A 94 12.10 -35.78 8.31
C ASP A 94 10.73 -35.20 8.71
N THR A 95 10.55 -34.83 9.98
CA THR A 95 9.29 -34.26 10.50
C THR A 95 9.00 -32.83 9.99
N ILE A 96 9.95 -32.20 9.29
CA ILE A 96 9.82 -30.82 8.79
C ILE A 96 8.90 -30.75 7.58
N ASN A 97 7.72 -30.15 7.77
CA ASN A 97 6.77 -29.96 6.67
C ASN A 97 6.86 -28.54 6.10
N LYS A 98 7.62 -28.36 5.01
CA LYS A 98 7.84 -27.04 4.37
C LYS A 98 6.55 -26.39 3.83
N SER A 99 5.46 -27.14 3.63
CA SER A 99 4.18 -26.59 3.12
C SER A 99 3.38 -25.77 4.15
N VAL A 100 3.54 -26.05 5.45
CA VAL A 100 2.86 -25.29 6.53
C VAL A 100 3.70 -24.13 7.06
N LEU A 101 4.92 -23.93 6.52
CA LEU A 101 5.78 -22.81 6.90
C LEU A 101 5.29 -21.54 6.19
N ASP A 102 4.85 -20.59 7.00
CA ASP A 102 4.48 -19.26 6.54
C ASP A 102 5.20 -18.22 7.39
N PHE A 103 6.01 -17.39 6.73
CA PHE A 103 6.84 -16.37 7.37
C PHE A 103 6.37 -14.94 7.06
N ASP A 104 5.14 -14.77 6.55
CA ASP A 104 4.53 -13.48 6.21
C ASP A 104 3.66 -12.87 7.32
N PHE A 105 3.56 -13.56 8.45
CA PHE A 105 2.83 -13.11 9.64
C PHE A 105 3.76 -12.60 10.73
N GLU A 106 3.20 -11.77 11.61
CA GLU A 106 3.94 -11.08 12.67
C GLU A 106 4.68 -12.05 13.61
N LYS A 107 5.97 -11.75 13.82
CA LYS A 107 6.93 -12.57 14.57
C LYS A 107 6.69 -12.47 16.08
N LEU A 108 5.52 -12.92 16.54
CA LEU A 108 5.06 -12.99 17.93
C LEU A 108 4.69 -14.42 18.33
N CYS A 109 4.69 -14.73 19.63
CA CYS A 109 4.23 -16.04 20.10
C CYS A 109 2.69 -16.13 20.09
N SER A 110 2.14 -17.20 19.51
CA SER A 110 0.70 -17.48 19.44
C SER A 110 0.01 -17.73 20.80
N ILE A 111 0.76 -17.73 21.91
CA ILE A 111 0.24 -17.92 23.28
C ILE A 111 0.46 -16.66 24.13
N SER A 112 1.70 -16.14 24.21
CA SER A 112 2.04 -14.98 25.05
C SER A 112 1.96 -13.63 24.34
N LEU A 113 1.74 -13.61 23.01
CA LEU A 113 1.80 -12.43 22.13
C LEU A 113 3.12 -11.65 22.18
N SER A 114 4.16 -12.22 22.77
CA SER A 114 5.47 -11.56 22.92
C SER A 114 6.35 -11.76 21.68
N HIS A 115 7.07 -10.72 21.29
CA HIS A 115 8.08 -10.73 20.21
C HIS A 115 9.48 -11.17 20.71
N ILE A 116 9.67 -11.39 22.02
CA ILE A 116 11.00 -11.66 22.60
C ILE A 116 11.32 -13.14 22.50
N ASN A 117 12.41 -13.49 21.80
CA ASN A 117 12.89 -14.87 21.60
C ASN A 117 11.81 -15.82 21.06
N VAL A 118 11.25 -15.48 19.89
CA VAL A 118 10.22 -16.30 19.21
C VAL A 118 10.88 -17.34 18.31
N TYR A 119 10.34 -18.56 18.34
CA TYR A 119 10.76 -19.72 17.57
C TYR A 119 9.58 -20.23 16.74
N ALA A 120 9.77 -20.45 15.44
CA ALA A 120 8.80 -21.16 14.62
C ALA A 120 8.99 -22.67 14.75
N CYS A 121 7.90 -23.40 15.01
CA CYS A 121 7.86 -24.86 14.97
C CYS A 121 7.84 -25.32 13.50
N LEU A 122 8.83 -26.10 13.07
CA LEU A 122 8.96 -26.50 11.66
C LEU A 122 8.02 -27.64 11.23
N VAL A 123 7.32 -28.25 12.18
CA VAL A 123 6.33 -29.32 11.94
C VAL A 123 4.93 -28.74 11.69
N CYS A 124 4.57 -27.62 12.33
CA CYS A 124 3.22 -27.03 12.25
C CYS A 124 3.15 -25.52 11.96
N GLY A 125 4.27 -24.87 11.64
CA GLY A 125 4.35 -23.44 11.27
C GLY A 125 4.13 -22.43 12.41
N LYS A 126 3.56 -22.85 13.55
CA LYS A 126 3.17 -21.95 14.66
C LYS A 126 4.38 -21.38 15.42
N TYR A 127 4.18 -20.19 15.98
CA TYR A 127 5.23 -19.42 16.65
C TYR A 127 5.13 -19.49 18.18
N PHE A 128 6.24 -19.82 18.85
CA PHE A 128 6.29 -20.03 20.30
C PHE A 128 7.45 -19.28 20.97
N GLN A 129 7.25 -18.79 22.19
CA GLN A 129 8.26 -18.04 22.93
C GLN A 129 9.22 -18.94 23.72
N GLY A 130 10.51 -18.65 23.61
CA GLY A 130 11.61 -19.11 24.47
C GLY A 130 12.01 -20.58 24.27
N ARG A 131 13.21 -20.96 24.75
CA ARG A 131 13.74 -22.34 24.66
C ARG A 131 13.92 -23.08 26.00
N GLY A 132 13.77 -22.40 27.13
CA GLY A 132 13.97 -23.01 28.45
C GLY A 132 12.82 -23.93 28.88
N LEU A 133 13.06 -24.77 29.89
CA LEU A 133 12.15 -25.84 30.39
C LEU A 133 10.68 -25.43 30.67
N LYS A 134 10.41 -24.13 30.89
CA LYS A 134 9.06 -23.57 31.16
C LYS A 134 8.54 -22.70 30.01
N SER A 135 9.18 -22.73 28.84
CA SER A 135 8.82 -21.91 27.69
C SER A 135 7.66 -22.51 26.89
N HIS A 136 7.02 -21.69 26.06
CA HIS A 136 5.94 -22.16 25.20
C HIS A 136 6.46 -23.10 24.09
N ALA A 137 7.69 -22.92 23.59
CA ALA A 137 8.25 -23.83 22.58
C ALA A 137 8.63 -25.19 23.18
N TYR A 138 9.22 -25.22 24.39
CA TYR A 138 9.57 -26.45 25.09
C TYR A 138 8.32 -27.24 25.49
N ILE A 139 7.29 -26.57 26.01
CA ILE A 139 6.01 -27.23 26.32
C ILE A 139 5.35 -27.74 25.02
N HIS A 140 5.39 -26.98 23.93
CA HIS A 140 4.85 -27.41 22.64
C HIS A 140 5.59 -28.63 22.08
N SER A 141 6.92 -28.72 22.21
CA SER A 141 7.70 -29.85 21.69
C SER A 141 7.33 -31.16 22.38
N VAL A 142 7.20 -31.13 23.71
CA VAL A 142 6.79 -32.30 24.50
C VAL A 142 5.30 -32.62 24.33
N GLN A 143 4.43 -31.62 24.21
CA GLN A 143 2.98 -31.83 24.10
C GLN A 143 2.53 -32.38 22.74
N PHE A 144 3.23 -32.06 21.65
CA PHE A 144 2.85 -32.42 20.29
C PHE A 144 3.89 -33.29 19.56
N SER A 145 4.97 -33.72 20.24
CA SER A 145 6.12 -34.42 19.64
C SER A 145 6.75 -33.66 18.45
N HIS A 146 6.66 -32.33 18.47
CA HIS A 146 7.19 -31.46 17.43
C HIS A 146 8.59 -30.99 17.83
N HIS A 147 9.63 -31.67 17.37
CA HIS A 147 10.97 -31.48 17.95
C HIS A 147 11.80 -30.35 17.31
N VAL A 148 11.54 -29.95 16.07
CA VAL A 148 12.41 -28.99 15.33
C VAL A 148 11.86 -27.56 15.33
N PHE A 149 12.69 -26.60 15.71
CA PHE A 149 12.37 -25.18 15.79
C PHE A 149 13.41 -24.28 15.11
N LEU A 150 12.98 -23.15 14.56
CA LEU A 150 13.83 -22.08 14.01
C LEU A 150 13.68 -20.80 14.83
N ASN A 151 14.77 -20.25 15.36
CA ASN A 151 14.77 -18.95 16.02
C ASN A 151 14.57 -17.81 14.99
N LEU A 152 13.48 -17.05 15.12
CA LEU A 152 13.08 -16.03 14.14
C LEU A 152 13.98 -14.78 14.12
N HIS A 153 14.91 -14.64 15.08
CA HIS A 153 15.84 -13.52 15.17
C HIS A 153 17.28 -13.91 14.81
N THR A 154 17.77 -15.04 15.32
CA THR A 154 19.16 -15.50 15.08
C THR A 154 19.31 -16.42 13.88
N LEU A 155 18.20 -16.85 13.25
CA LEU A 155 18.16 -17.79 12.12
C LEU A 155 18.81 -19.16 12.41
N LYS A 156 19.04 -19.50 13.69
CA LYS A 156 19.58 -20.78 14.15
C LYS A 156 18.45 -21.78 14.42
N PHE A 157 18.67 -23.03 14.01
CA PHE A 157 17.77 -24.16 14.26
C PHE A 157 18.08 -24.83 15.60
N TYR A 158 17.06 -25.34 16.28
CA TYR A 158 17.19 -26.03 17.57
C TYR A 158 16.27 -27.25 17.62
N CYS A 159 16.76 -28.34 18.21
CA CYS A 159 15.93 -29.44 18.66
C CYS A 159 15.43 -29.14 20.08
N LEU A 160 14.13 -29.35 20.36
CA LEU A 160 13.56 -29.34 21.71
C LEU A 160 12.76 -30.65 21.90
N PRO A 161 12.72 -31.28 23.09
CA PRO A 161 13.19 -30.75 24.37
C PRO A 161 14.72 -30.77 24.57
N ASP A 162 15.48 -31.54 23.78
CA ASP A 162 16.91 -31.80 24.00
C ASP A 162 17.81 -30.55 24.02
N ASN A 163 17.37 -29.45 23.38
CA ASN A 163 17.99 -28.12 23.40
C ASN A 163 19.43 -28.06 22.83
N TYR A 164 19.72 -28.85 21.79
CA TYR A 164 20.92 -28.69 20.95
C TYR A 164 20.63 -27.85 19.70
N GLU A 165 21.64 -27.17 19.18
CA GLU A 165 21.56 -26.43 17.91
C GLU A 165 21.73 -27.38 16.73
N ILE A 166 20.92 -27.21 15.67
CA ILE A 166 20.99 -28.02 14.45
C ILE A 166 21.72 -27.23 13.36
N ILE A 167 22.69 -27.85 12.70
CA ILE A 167 23.55 -27.28 11.67
C ILE A 167 23.51 -28.18 10.44
N ASP A 168 22.61 -27.86 9.50
CA ASP A 168 22.38 -28.63 8.28
C ASP A 168 22.02 -27.70 7.10
N SER A 169 22.71 -27.86 5.96
CA SER A 169 22.52 -27.01 4.78
C SER A 169 21.20 -27.27 4.02
N SER A 170 20.53 -28.40 4.24
CA SER A 170 19.20 -28.69 3.66
C SER A 170 18.08 -27.81 4.24
N LEU A 171 18.39 -27.04 5.29
CA LEU A 171 17.51 -26.07 5.95
C LEU A 171 17.82 -24.61 5.56
N GLU A 172 18.86 -24.35 4.75
CA GLU A 172 19.19 -23.00 4.29
C GLU A 172 18.09 -22.37 3.44
N ASP A 173 17.24 -23.17 2.78
CA ASP A 173 16.06 -22.65 2.09
C ASP A 173 15.03 -22.09 3.09
N ILE A 174 14.84 -22.70 4.26
CA ILE A 174 13.94 -22.20 5.32
C ILE A 174 14.45 -20.86 5.86
N THR A 175 15.76 -20.71 6.10
CA THR A 175 16.31 -19.41 6.52
C THR A 175 16.21 -18.37 5.40
N TYR A 176 16.39 -18.78 4.15
CA TYR A 176 16.28 -17.91 2.98
C TYR A 176 14.83 -17.46 2.70
N VAL A 177 13.80 -18.26 2.96
CA VAL A 177 12.39 -17.81 2.87
C VAL A 177 12.04 -16.87 4.03
N LEU A 178 12.50 -17.16 5.25
CA LEU A 178 12.28 -16.29 6.42
C LEU A 178 12.98 -14.93 6.30
N LYS A 179 14.20 -14.91 5.76
CA LYS A 179 14.96 -13.69 5.49
C LYS A 179 15.78 -13.83 4.18
N PRO A 180 15.17 -13.51 3.02
CA PRO A 180 15.88 -13.59 1.75
C PRO A 180 17.04 -12.59 1.72
N THR A 181 18.20 -13.04 1.27
CA THR A 181 19.42 -12.24 1.15
C THR A 181 19.87 -12.16 -0.31
N PHE A 182 20.31 -10.98 -0.72
CA PHE A 182 20.72 -10.71 -2.10
C PHE A 182 22.10 -10.08 -2.09
N THR A 183 22.98 -10.55 -2.99
CA THR A 183 24.29 -9.97 -3.24
C THR A 183 24.21 -9.03 -4.44
N HIS A 184 25.11 -8.04 -4.52
CA HIS A 184 25.15 -7.09 -5.66
C HIS A 184 25.18 -7.81 -7.03
N GLN A 185 25.89 -8.94 -7.14
CA GLN A 185 25.93 -9.77 -8.35
C GLN A 185 24.56 -10.40 -8.69
N HIS A 186 23.84 -10.92 -7.69
CA HIS A 186 22.50 -11.48 -7.88
C HIS A 186 21.52 -10.38 -8.31
N ILE A 187 21.62 -9.19 -7.71
CA ILE A 187 20.79 -8.01 -8.00
C ILE A 187 21.05 -7.48 -9.42
N SER A 188 22.30 -7.45 -9.87
CA SER A 188 22.65 -7.06 -11.25
C SER A 188 22.19 -8.06 -12.32
N ASN A 189 21.97 -9.32 -11.95
CA ASN A 189 21.50 -10.37 -12.85
C ASN A 189 19.98 -10.56 -12.82
N LEU A 190 19.28 -10.00 -11.82
CA LEU A 190 17.84 -10.14 -11.63
C LEU A 190 17.04 -9.66 -12.87
N ASP A 191 17.40 -8.52 -13.45
CA ASP A 191 16.76 -7.98 -14.65
C ASP A 191 17.13 -8.72 -15.95
N ARG A 192 18.10 -9.64 -15.91
CA ARG A 192 18.56 -10.45 -17.05
C ARG A 192 18.08 -11.90 -16.97
N GLN A 193 17.48 -12.32 -15.86
CA GLN A 193 17.13 -13.72 -15.62
C GLN A 193 15.78 -14.09 -16.22
N ALA A 194 15.78 -14.66 -17.42
CA ALA A 194 14.60 -15.24 -18.07
C ALA A 194 14.08 -16.54 -17.43
N LYS A 195 14.79 -17.10 -16.43
CA LYS A 195 14.52 -18.44 -15.88
C LYS A 195 13.42 -18.41 -14.81
N LEU A 196 12.33 -19.14 -15.08
CA LEU A 196 11.29 -19.50 -14.10
C LEU A 196 11.90 -20.13 -12.84
N SER A 197 11.50 -19.60 -11.69
CA SER A 197 11.71 -20.19 -10.37
C SER A 197 10.61 -21.22 -10.09
N ARG A 198 10.89 -22.19 -9.21
CA ARG A 198 9.93 -23.22 -8.82
C ARG A 198 9.76 -23.21 -7.31
N ALA A 199 8.53 -23.08 -6.85
CA ALA A 199 8.17 -23.15 -5.44
C ALA A 199 8.07 -24.60 -4.94
N TYR A 200 8.02 -24.79 -3.63
CA TYR A 200 8.04 -26.12 -2.98
C TYR A 200 6.78 -26.95 -3.28
N ASP A 201 5.64 -26.28 -3.48
CA ASP A 201 4.39 -26.85 -4.01
C ASP A 201 4.52 -27.39 -5.46
N GLY A 202 5.62 -27.08 -6.14
CA GLY A 202 5.89 -27.43 -7.52
C GLY A 202 5.51 -26.33 -8.53
N THR A 203 4.85 -25.27 -8.10
CA THR A 203 4.36 -24.16 -8.95
C THR A 203 5.52 -23.34 -9.51
N THR A 204 5.47 -22.99 -10.80
CA THR A 204 6.47 -22.13 -11.46
C THR A 204 6.06 -20.67 -11.45
N TYR A 205 6.98 -19.76 -11.13
CA TYR A 205 6.77 -18.31 -11.08
C TYR A 205 8.04 -17.56 -11.50
N LEU A 206 7.93 -16.26 -11.81
CA LEU A 206 9.10 -15.38 -12.01
C LEU A 206 9.29 -14.50 -10.76
N PRO A 207 10.53 -14.31 -10.25
CA PRO A 207 10.78 -13.36 -9.17
C PRO A 207 10.24 -11.96 -9.51
N GLY A 208 9.59 -11.31 -8.55
CA GLY A 208 8.86 -10.06 -8.74
C GLY A 208 7.45 -10.23 -9.32
N ILE A 209 7.23 -11.24 -10.18
CA ILE A 209 5.93 -11.57 -10.79
C ILE A 209 5.21 -12.61 -9.92
N VAL A 210 4.89 -12.21 -8.69
CA VAL A 210 4.40 -13.09 -7.61
C VAL A 210 3.10 -12.52 -7.05
N GLY A 211 2.06 -13.35 -6.91
CA GLY A 211 0.75 -12.90 -6.43
C GLY A 211 0.78 -12.33 -5.00
N LEU A 212 0.00 -11.27 -4.75
CA LEU A 212 -0.18 -10.69 -3.41
C LEU A 212 -1.54 -11.06 -2.83
N ASN A 213 -1.57 -11.50 -1.57
CA ASN A 213 -2.81 -11.93 -0.94
C ASN A 213 -3.79 -10.77 -0.70
N ASN A 214 -5.06 -10.96 -1.07
CA ASN A 214 -6.15 -10.04 -0.74
C ASN A 214 -6.85 -10.51 0.55
N ILE A 215 -6.75 -9.68 1.58
CA ILE A 215 -7.32 -9.96 2.90
C ILE A 215 -8.81 -9.60 2.90
N LYS A 216 -9.19 -8.49 2.24
CA LYS A 216 -10.57 -8.05 1.98
C LYS A 216 -10.69 -7.05 0.83
N ALA A 217 -9.95 -5.95 0.92
CA ALA A 217 -10.08 -4.79 0.03
C ALA A 217 -8.75 -4.01 -0.03
N ASN A 218 -7.63 -4.73 -0.17
CA ASN A 218 -6.27 -4.17 -0.22
C ASN A 218 -5.61 -4.26 -1.60
N ASP A 219 -6.40 -4.55 -2.64
CA ASP A 219 -6.03 -4.58 -4.05
C ASP A 219 -5.38 -3.26 -4.53
N TYR A 220 -5.92 -2.10 -4.13
CA TYR A 220 -5.33 -0.78 -4.40
C TYR A 220 -3.89 -0.65 -3.91
N ALA A 221 -3.60 -1.23 -2.74
CA ALA A 221 -2.27 -1.25 -2.16
C ALA A 221 -1.40 -2.34 -2.80
N ASN A 222 -1.96 -3.51 -3.11
CA ASN A 222 -1.27 -4.59 -3.80
C ASN A 222 -0.75 -4.12 -5.17
N ALA A 223 -1.61 -3.51 -5.99
CA ALA A 223 -1.24 -2.99 -7.30
C ALA A 223 -0.14 -1.90 -7.21
N VAL A 224 -0.25 -0.95 -6.27
CA VAL A 224 0.79 0.07 -6.05
C VAL A 224 2.11 -0.53 -5.56
N LEU A 225 2.06 -1.51 -4.65
CA LEU A 225 3.26 -2.21 -4.17
C LEU A 225 3.95 -2.99 -5.30
N GLN A 226 3.19 -3.58 -6.24
CA GLN A 226 3.75 -4.25 -7.42
C GLN A 226 4.31 -3.28 -8.48
N ALA A 227 3.64 -2.14 -8.71
CA ALA A 227 4.18 -1.12 -9.60
C ALA A 227 5.54 -0.63 -9.10
N LEU A 228 5.69 -0.46 -7.80
CA LEU A 228 6.95 -0.10 -7.16
C LEU A 228 7.92 -1.29 -7.02
N SER A 229 7.44 -2.54 -7.00
CA SER A 229 8.29 -3.72 -6.95
C SER A 229 9.08 -3.93 -8.23
N ASN A 230 8.48 -3.56 -9.37
CA ASN A 230 9.08 -3.63 -10.71
C ASN A 230 9.88 -2.38 -11.11
N VAL A 231 10.31 -1.53 -10.18
CA VAL A 231 11.19 -0.37 -10.47
C VAL A 231 12.63 -0.69 -10.04
N PRO A 232 13.55 -1.05 -10.96
CA PRO A 232 14.85 -1.63 -10.61
C PRO A 232 15.69 -0.85 -9.58
N PRO A 233 15.90 0.48 -9.65
CA PRO A 233 16.76 1.15 -8.67
C PRO A 233 16.11 1.24 -7.28
N LEU A 234 14.78 1.38 -7.22
CA LEU A 234 14.03 1.35 -5.97
C LEU A 234 14.10 -0.06 -5.35
N ARG A 235 13.83 -1.09 -6.15
CA ARG A 235 13.97 -2.50 -5.75
C ARG A 235 15.36 -2.78 -5.20
N ASN A 236 16.41 -2.49 -5.97
CA ASN A 236 17.79 -2.80 -5.62
C ASN A 236 18.17 -2.18 -4.27
N TYR A 237 17.77 -0.92 -4.02
CA TYR A 237 17.97 -0.25 -2.72
C TYR A 237 17.27 -0.98 -1.55
N PHE A 238 16.09 -1.56 -1.77
CA PHE A 238 15.29 -2.25 -0.76
C PHE A 238 15.58 -3.76 -0.60
N LEU A 239 16.26 -4.40 -1.57
CA LEU A 239 16.74 -5.78 -1.44
C LEU A 239 17.93 -5.91 -0.46
N GLU A 240 18.69 -4.82 -0.29
CA GLU A 240 19.85 -4.73 0.59
C GLU A 240 19.47 -3.99 1.89
N GLU A 241 19.38 -4.73 3.00
CA GLU A 241 18.95 -4.17 4.30
C GLU A 241 19.88 -3.03 4.79
N GLU A 242 21.18 -3.12 4.47
CA GLU A 242 22.22 -2.22 4.94
C GLU A 242 22.03 -0.78 4.43
N ASN A 243 21.52 -0.62 3.20
CA ASN A 243 21.29 0.67 2.54
C ASN A 243 20.37 1.62 3.31
N TYR A 244 19.46 1.08 4.14
CA TYR A 244 18.55 1.85 4.98
C TYR A 244 18.71 1.60 6.48
N LYS A 245 19.20 0.44 6.92
CA LYS A 245 19.34 0.07 8.34
C LYS A 245 20.11 1.07 9.19
N HIS A 246 21.19 1.65 8.65
CA HIS A 246 22.09 2.57 9.35
C HIS A 246 21.61 4.04 9.39
N ILE A 247 20.45 4.36 8.82
CA ILE A 247 19.86 5.70 8.88
C ILE A 247 19.51 6.05 10.34
N ARG A 248 19.91 7.26 10.79
CA ARG A 248 19.60 7.77 12.14
C ARG A 248 18.12 8.13 12.24
N ARG A 249 17.43 7.54 13.22
CA ARG A 249 15.97 7.65 13.43
C ARG A 249 15.67 8.53 14.65
N PRO A 250 14.56 9.28 14.66
CA PRO A 250 14.02 9.86 15.89
C PRO A 250 13.58 8.75 16.87
N PRO A 251 13.71 8.95 18.20
CA PRO A 251 13.12 8.04 19.17
C PRO A 251 11.58 8.05 19.04
N GLY A 252 10.97 6.87 18.94
CA GLY A 252 9.52 6.72 18.75
C GLY A 252 9.03 6.91 17.30
N ASP A 253 9.90 7.01 16.31
CA ASP A 253 9.48 7.12 14.90
C ASP A 253 8.87 5.81 14.37
N ILE A 254 7.55 5.81 14.20
CA ILE A 254 6.80 4.73 13.55
C ILE A 254 6.94 4.73 12.01
N MET A 255 7.30 5.85 11.36
CA MET A 255 7.39 5.91 9.89
C MET A 255 8.48 4.97 9.36
N PHE A 256 9.58 4.78 10.10
CA PHE A 256 10.64 3.87 9.69
C PHE A 256 10.19 2.39 9.63
N LEU A 257 9.13 2.00 10.35
CA LEU A 257 8.56 0.65 10.22
C LEU A 257 8.09 0.38 8.78
N LEU A 258 7.56 1.39 8.09
CA LEU A 258 7.15 1.32 6.68
C LEU A 258 8.33 0.96 5.77
N VAL A 259 9.51 1.57 6.00
CA VAL A 259 10.75 1.29 5.27
C VAL A 259 11.22 -0.14 5.52
N GLN A 260 11.16 -0.61 6.77
CA GLN A 260 11.57 -1.97 7.12
C GLN A 260 10.64 -3.03 6.51
N ARG A 261 9.32 -2.86 6.65
CA ARG A 261 8.33 -3.82 6.12
C ARG A 261 8.26 -3.80 4.60
N PHE A 262 8.48 -2.65 3.96
CA PHE A 262 8.61 -2.59 2.50
C PHE A 262 9.85 -3.36 2.03
N GLY A 263 11.01 -3.17 2.67
CA GLY A 263 12.22 -3.94 2.37
C GLY A 263 12.07 -5.44 2.65
N GLU A 264 11.35 -5.87 3.69
CA GLU A 264 10.99 -7.28 3.89
C GLU A 264 10.07 -7.81 2.78
N LEU A 265 9.02 -7.09 2.40
CA LEU A 265 8.10 -7.47 1.32
C LEU A 265 8.82 -7.57 -0.05
N MET A 266 9.67 -6.58 -0.36
CA MET A 266 10.46 -6.55 -1.60
C MET A 266 11.38 -7.76 -1.71
N ARG A 267 12.08 -8.12 -0.63
CA ARG A 267 12.94 -9.31 -0.58
C ARG A 267 12.17 -10.61 -0.76
N LYS A 268 10.91 -10.67 -0.33
CA LYS A 268 10.02 -11.84 -0.48
C LYS A 268 9.43 -11.95 -1.89
N LEU A 269 8.93 -10.86 -2.47
CA LEU A 269 8.43 -10.82 -3.85
C LEU A 269 9.51 -11.24 -4.87
N TRP A 270 10.75 -10.81 -4.66
CA TRP A 270 11.89 -11.14 -5.52
C TRP A 270 12.67 -12.39 -5.08
N ASN A 271 12.14 -13.21 -4.17
CA ASN A 271 12.78 -14.46 -3.73
C ASN A 271 12.67 -15.56 -4.83
N PRO A 272 13.79 -16.06 -5.40
CA PRO A 272 13.78 -17.16 -6.39
C PRO A 272 13.65 -18.57 -5.79
N ARG A 273 13.53 -18.68 -4.46
CA ARG A 273 13.41 -19.95 -3.70
C ARG A 273 12.28 -19.86 -2.67
N ASN A 274 11.11 -19.33 -3.06
CA ASN A 274 9.96 -19.23 -2.17
C ASN A 274 9.23 -20.58 -2.04
N PHE A 275 8.56 -20.84 -0.91
CA PHE A 275 7.77 -22.07 -0.74
C PHE A 275 6.42 -22.04 -1.46
N LYS A 276 5.91 -20.86 -1.79
CA LYS A 276 4.63 -20.61 -2.44
C LYS A 276 4.81 -19.62 -3.59
N ALA A 277 4.00 -19.70 -4.64
CA ALA A 277 4.00 -18.73 -5.75
C ALA A 277 3.25 -17.40 -5.42
N HIS A 278 3.01 -17.12 -4.15
CA HIS A 278 2.36 -15.90 -3.65
C HIS A 278 2.97 -15.45 -2.31
N VAL A 279 2.76 -14.18 -1.95
CA VAL A 279 3.24 -13.54 -0.72
C VAL A 279 2.07 -12.79 -0.05
N SER A 280 1.99 -12.83 1.27
CA SER A 280 0.98 -12.10 2.05
C SER A 280 1.54 -10.72 2.48
N PRO A 281 0.97 -9.60 2.00
CA PRO A 281 1.44 -8.25 2.36
C PRO A 281 1.01 -7.81 3.78
N HIS A 282 0.60 -8.73 4.66
CA HIS A 282 -0.07 -8.40 5.92
C HIS A 282 0.77 -7.50 6.85
N GLU A 283 2.03 -7.87 7.16
CA GLU A 283 2.91 -7.02 7.99
C GLU A 283 3.14 -5.62 7.39
N MET A 284 3.19 -5.52 6.05
CA MET A 284 3.34 -4.26 5.35
C MET A 284 2.06 -3.40 5.45
N LEU A 285 0.90 -4.01 5.27
CA LEU A 285 -0.39 -3.33 5.38
C LEU A 285 -0.68 -2.87 6.82
N GLN A 286 -0.27 -3.63 7.85
CA GLN A 286 -0.35 -3.16 9.23
C GLN A 286 0.55 -1.93 9.48
N ALA A 287 1.76 -1.91 8.92
CA ALA A 287 2.63 -0.73 8.96
C ALA A 287 1.99 0.47 8.23
N VAL A 288 1.33 0.26 7.08
CA VAL A 288 0.54 1.28 6.36
C VAL A 288 -0.60 1.81 7.22
N VAL A 289 -1.41 0.96 7.86
CA VAL A 289 -2.54 1.36 8.73
C VAL A 289 -2.04 2.20 9.90
N LEU A 290 -0.95 1.78 10.55
CA LEU A 290 -0.35 2.48 11.68
C LEU A 290 0.22 3.85 11.28
N CYS A 291 1.03 3.89 10.21
CA CYS A 291 1.67 5.12 9.75
C CYS A 291 0.67 6.13 9.16
N SER A 292 -0.35 5.65 8.44
CA SER A 292 -1.42 6.48 7.87
C SER A 292 -2.48 6.90 8.90
N LYS A 293 -2.33 6.52 10.17
CA LYS A 293 -3.29 6.79 11.27
C LYS A 293 -4.72 6.31 10.94
N LYS A 294 -4.82 5.16 10.26
CA LYS A 294 -6.05 4.54 9.74
C LYS A 294 -6.73 5.28 8.57
N ASN A 295 -6.04 6.16 7.85
CA ASN A 295 -6.56 6.71 6.58
C ASN A 295 -6.64 5.60 5.51
N PHE A 296 -5.57 4.80 5.36
CA PHE A 296 -5.56 3.62 4.51
C PHE A 296 -5.83 2.39 5.38
N GLN A 297 -6.84 1.60 5.01
CA GLN A 297 -7.32 0.45 5.79
C GLN A 297 -7.30 -0.82 4.93
N ILE A 298 -7.22 -1.97 5.60
CA ILE A 298 -7.30 -3.30 4.95
C ILE A 298 -8.76 -3.70 4.70
N THR A 299 -9.66 -3.19 5.54
CA THR A 299 -11.11 -3.47 5.54
C THR A 299 -11.92 -2.54 4.63
N LYS A 300 -11.30 -1.50 4.07
CA LYS A 300 -11.95 -0.53 3.17
C LYS A 300 -10.94 -0.12 2.10
N GLN A 301 -11.35 -0.26 0.84
CA GLN A 301 -10.59 0.15 -0.33
C GLN A 301 -10.24 1.65 -0.27
N GLY A 302 -9.04 1.99 -0.73
CA GLY A 302 -8.56 3.36 -0.93
C GLY A 302 -8.46 3.73 -2.40
N ASP A 303 -8.26 5.03 -2.66
CA ASP A 303 -7.82 5.51 -3.97
C ASP A 303 -6.32 5.19 -4.14
N GLY A 304 -5.95 4.60 -5.27
CA GLY A 304 -4.57 4.16 -5.54
C GLY A 304 -3.59 5.32 -5.75
N VAL A 305 -4.05 6.47 -6.27
CA VAL A 305 -3.22 7.67 -6.46
C VAL A 305 -2.96 8.34 -5.11
N ASP A 306 -3.96 8.46 -4.25
CA ASP A 306 -3.81 8.95 -2.88
C ASP A 306 -2.88 8.04 -2.07
N PHE A 307 -3.03 6.70 -2.18
CA PHE A 307 -2.13 5.75 -1.52
C PHE A 307 -0.70 5.88 -2.02
N LEU A 308 -0.46 5.89 -3.33
CA LEU A 308 0.87 6.07 -3.93
C LEU A 308 1.50 7.42 -3.51
N SER A 309 0.71 8.50 -3.57
CA SER A 309 1.15 9.85 -3.19
C SER A 309 1.56 9.92 -1.72
N TRP A 310 0.74 9.39 -0.81
CA TRP A 310 1.09 9.28 0.60
C TRP A 310 2.32 8.39 0.80
N PHE A 311 2.38 7.24 0.12
CA PHE A 311 3.42 6.23 0.31
C PHE A 311 4.81 6.72 -0.11
N LEU A 312 4.94 7.34 -1.29
CA LEU A 312 6.21 7.92 -1.75
C LEU A 312 6.67 9.06 -0.82
N ASN A 313 5.76 9.91 -0.36
CA ASN A 313 6.07 10.98 0.60
C ASN A 313 6.46 10.44 1.99
N ALA A 314 5.82 9.37 2.45
CA ALA A 314 6.15 8.69 3.71
C ALA A 314 7.52 8.01 3.64
N LEU A 315 7.82 7.27 2.54
CA LEU A 315 9.14 6.68 2.30
C LEU A 315 10.23 7.76 2.20
N HIS A 316 10.02 8.85 1.46
CA HIS A 316 10.97 9.96 1.40
C HIS A 316 11.23 10.56 2.79
N SER A 317 10.18 10.75 3.60
CA SER A 317 10.28 11.31 4.95
C SER A 317 11.06 10.38 5.89
N ALA A 318 10.75 9.08 5.90
CA ALA A 318 11.41 8.09 6.75
C ALA A 318 12.87 7.84 6.35
N LEU A 319 13.19 7.85 5.05
CA LEU A 319 14.56 7.76 4.52
C LEU A 319 15.38 9.04 4.69
N GLY A 320 14.74 10.18 5.00
CA GLY A 320 15.43 11.42 5.35
C GLY A 320 16.20 11.32 6.67
N GLY A 321 15.64 10.61 7.66
CA GLY A 321 16.17 10.55 9.02
C GLY A 321 16.00 11.87 9.79
N THR A 322 16.87 12.12 10.76
CA THR A 322 16.74 13.29 11.68
C THR A 322 17.07 14.66 11.07
N LYS A 323 17.41 14.75 9.78
CA LYS A 323 17.55 16.00 9.00
C LYS A 323 16.83 15.82 7.67
N LYS A 324 16.30 16.88 7.05
CA LYS A 324 15.76 16.81 5.67
C LYS A 324 16.90 16.55 4.66
N LYS A 325 17.27 15.28 4.47
CA LYS A 325 18.25 14.86 3.45
C LYS A 325 17.65 15.15 2.07
N LYS A 326 18.19 16.15 1.37
CA LYS A 326 17.61 16.72 0.13
C LYS A 326 17.58 15.73 -1.06
N LYS A 327 18.17 14.54 -0.91
CA LYS A 327 18.09 13.40 -1.83
C LYS A 327 17.90 12.10 -1.05
N THR A 328 16.97 11.28 -1.52
CA THR A 328 16.73 9.88 -1.11
C THR A 328 16.45 9.08 -2.39
N ILE A 329 16.48 7.73 -2.35
CA ILE A 329 16.23 6.91 -3.55
C ILE A 329 14.90 7.26 -4.24
N VAL A 330 13.84 7.54 -3.47
CA VAL A 330 12.53 7.98 -3.99
C VAL A 330 12.66 9.27 -4.81
N THR A 331 13.45 10.22 -4.32
CA THR A 331 13.74 11.49 -5.01
C THR A 331 14.62 11.29 -6.25
N GLU A 332 15.61 10.40 -6.19
CA GLU A 332 16.53 10.17 -7.30
C GLU A 332 15.88 9.36 -8.45
N VAL A 333 14.92 8.48 -8.11
CA VAL A 333 14.17 7.66 -9.05
C VAL A 333 12.98 8.40 -9.68
N PHE A 334 12.15 9.08 -8.87
CA PHE A 334 10.85 9.62 -9.32
C PHE A 334 10.74 11.15 -9.35
N GLN A 335 11.63 11.92 -8.70
CA GLN A 335 11.43 13.37 -8.61
C GLN A 335 11.83 14.10 -9.89
N GLY A 336 10.84 14.61 -10.63
CA GLY A 336 11.01 15.61 -11.66
C GLY A 336 10.84 17.05 -11.15
N SER A 337 11.12 18.01 -12.02
CA SER A 337 10.86 19.44 -11.79
C SER A 337 9.98 20.00 -12.92
N MET A 338 9.08 20.92 -12.56
CA MET A 338 8.27 21.68 -13.51
C MET A 338 8.23 23.17 -13.13
N ARG A 339 8.28 24.05 -14.13
CA ARG A 339 7.86 25.45 -14.00
C ARG A 339 6.34 25.51 -14.12
N ILE A 340 5.68 26.10 -13.14
CA ILE A 340 4.25 26.43 -13.17
C ILE A 340 4.15 27.94 -13.34
N PHE A 341 3.60 28.41 -14.46
CA PHE A 341 3.30 29.81 -14.65
C PHE A 341 1.83 30.01 -14.27
N THR A 342 1.56 30.83 -13.26
CA THR A 342 0.21 31.14 -12.79
C THR A 342 -0.13 32.58 -13.13
N LYS A 343 -1.17 32.77 -13.93
CA LYS A 343 -1.76 34.07 -14.28
C LYS A 343 -3.08 34.21 -13.56
N LYS A 344 -3.30 35.30 -12.82
CA LYS A 344 -4.61 35.60 -12.23
C LYS A 344 -5.50 36.19 -13.32
N LEU A 345 -6.75 35.74 -13.40
CA LEU A 345 -7.76 36.34 -14.28
C LEU A 345 -8.57 37.38 -13.51
N PRO A 346 -8.87 38.56 -14.11
CA PRO A 346 -9.90 39.46 -13.61
C PRO A 346 -11.26 38.76 -13.45
N HIS A 347 -12.12 39.29 -12.58
CA HIS A 347 -13.45 38.73 -12.37
C HIS A 347 -14.29 38.81 -13.67
N PRO A 348 -15.00 37.74 -14.08
CA PRO A 348 -15.68 37.69 -15.38
C PRO A 348 -16.75 38.78 -15.56
N ASP A 349 -17.36 39.23 -14.47
CA ASP A 349 -18.48 40.18 -14.49
C ASP A 349 -18.05 41.67 -14.56
N LEU A 350 -16.74 41.97 -14.54
CA LEU A 350 -16.23 43.35 -14.63
C LEU A 350 -16.38 43.93 -16.07
N PRO A 351 -16.53 45.25 -16.25
CA PRO A 351 -16.49 45.88 -17.57
C PRO A 351 -15.11 45.72 -18.24
N ALA A 352 -15.05 45.88 -19.56
CA ALA A 352 -13.83 45.68 -20.34
C ALA A 352 -12.70 46.62 -19.89
N ASP A 353 -13.00 47.90 -19.75
CA ASP A 353 -12.04 48.95 -19.38
C ASP A 353 -11.35 48.66 -18.03
N GLU A 354 -12.11 48.19 -17.03
CA GLU A 354 -11.55 47.78 -15.73
C GLU A 354 -10.74 46.49 -15.83
N LYS A 355 -11.13 45.53 -16.69
CA LYS A 355 -10.32 44.32 -16.94
C LYS A 355 -8.98 44.66 -17.55
N GLU A 356 -8.92 45.57 -18.51
CA GLU A 356 -7.67 46.01 -19.15
C GLU A 356 -6.78 46.80 -18.18
N GLN A 357 -7.36 47.67 -17.35
CA GLN A 357 -6.62 48.34 -16.27
C GLN A 357 -6.07 47.34 -15.23
N LEU A 358 -6.86 46.33 -14.85
CA LEU A 358 -6.40 45.29 -13.92
C LEU A 358 -5.28 44.43 -14.51
N LEU A 359 -5.30 44.13 -15.81
CA LEU A 359 -4.25 43.37 -16.49
C LEU A 359 -2.89 44.09 -16.52
N GLN A 360 -2.84 45.42 -16.33
CA GLN A 360 -1.60 46.17 -16.19
C GLN A 360 -0.95 45.98 -14.80
N ASN A 361 -1.72 45.63 -13.77
CA ASN A 361 -1.18 45.39 -12.42
C ASN A 361 -0.39 44.07 -12.35
N ASP A 362 0.74 44.10 -11.64
CA ASP A 362 1.60 42.93 -11.38
C ASP A 362 0.84 41.72 -10.79
N GLU A 363 -0.28 41.92 -10.08
CA GLU A 363 -1.08 40.82 -9.55
C GLU A 363 -1.69 39.91 -10.63
N TYR A 364 -1.98 40.46 -11.82
CA TYR A 364 -2.58 39.75 -12.96
C TYR A 364 -1.56 39.32 -14.02
N GLN A 365 -0.28 39.64 -13.81
CA GLN A 365 0.82 39.15 -14.64
C GLN A 365 1.18 37.68 -14.31
N GLU A 366 2.04 37.08 -15.13
CA GLU A 366 2.39 35.66 -15.04
C GLU A 366 3.48 35.40 -14.01
N LYS A 367 3.11 34.73 -12.91
CA LYS A 367 4.04 34.41 -11.82
C LYS A 367 4.57 32.99 -11.97
N MET A 368 5.86 32.90 -12.32
CA MET A 368 6.58 31.64 -12.51
C MET A 368 7.02 31.08 -11.14
N VAL A 369 6.65 29.84 -10.86
CA VAL A 369 7.08 29.09 -9.68
C VAL A 369 7.62 27.73 -10.13
N GLU A 370 8.90 27.46 -9.91
CA GLU A 370 9.45 26.12 -10.08
C GLU A 370 9.08 25.22 -8.88
N SER A 371 8.68 23.99 -9.17
CA SER A 371 8.22 23.02 -8.20
C SER A 371 8.64 21.60 -8.59
N THR A 372 8.78 20.72 -7.60
CA THR A 372 9.14 19.32 -7.82
C THR A 372 7.92 18.40 -7.73
N PHE A 373 7.85 17.39 -8.59
CA PHE A 373 6.77 16.40 -8.61
C PHE A 373 7.31 14.97 -8.47
N MET A 374 6.52 14.06 -7.87
CA MET A 374 6.78 12.61 -7.85
C MET A 374 5.98 11.85 -8.93
N TYR A 375 4.91 12.48 -9.44
CA TYR A 375 4.04 11.98 -10.50
C TYR A 375 3.40 13.16 -11.23
N LEU A 376 3.02 12.97 -12.50
CA LEU A 376 2.23 13.93 -13.26
C LEU A 376 0.77 13.49 -13.28
N THR A 377 -0.13 14.33 -12.75
CA THR A 377 -1.57 14.08 -12.86
C THR A 377 -2.04 14.43 -14.27
N LEU A 378 -2.48 13.44 -15.04
CA LEU A 378 -3.09 13.64 -16.35
C LEU A 378 -4.60 13.82 -16.16
N ASP A 379 -5.15 14.93 -16.65
CA ASP A 379 -6.60 15.18 -16.61
C ASP A 379 -7.22 14.62 -17.89
N LEU A 380 -8.19 13.71 -17.78
CA LEU A 380 -9.00 13.26 -18.91
C LEU A 380 -10.04 14.36 -19.27
N PRO A 381 -10.38 14.54 -20.57
CA PRO A 381 -11.56 15.32 -20.93
C PRO A 381 -12.82 14.64 -20.38
N THR A 382 -13.87 15.43 -20.10
CA THR A 382 -15.17 14.88 -19.68
C THR A 382 -15.71 13.92 -20.75
N ALA A 383 -16.22 12.77 -20.32
CA ALA A 383 -16.88 11.84 -21.24
C ALA A 383 -18.05 12.54 -21.97
N PRO A 384 -18.28 12.27 -23.26
CA PRO A 384 -19.38 12.87 -24.01
C PRO A 384 -20.72 12.50 -23.37
N LEU A 385 -21.55 13.51 -23.11
CA LEU A 385 -22.87 13.37 -22.47
C LEU A 385 -23.91 12.72 -23.39
N TYR A 386 -23.63 12.65 -24.69
CA TYR A 386 -24.53 12.11 -25.71
C TYR A 386 -24.10 10.71 -26.11
N LYS A 387 -25.08 9.79 -26.16
CA LYS A 387 -24.93 8.49 -26.83
C LYS A 387 -24.97 8.70 -28.34
N ASP A 388 -24.39 7.75 -29.08
CA ASP A 388 -24.54 7.65 -30.53
C ASP A 388 -25.95 7.15 -30.92
N GLU A 389 -26.33 7.28 -32.19
CA GLU A 389 -27.66 6.94 -32.75
C GLU A 389 -28.11 5.49 -32.47
N LYS A 390 -27.19 4.62 -32.04
CA LYS A 390 -27.39 3.18 -31.79
C LYS A 390 -27.54 2.82 -30.30
N GLU A 391 -27.73 3.81 -29.41
CA GLU A 391 -27.89 3.64 -27.95
C GLU A 391 -26.70 2.99 -27.19
N GLN A 392 -25.68 2.51 -27.90
CA GLN A 392 -24.46 1.96 -27.31
C GLN A 392 -23.60 3.05 -26.67
N LEU A 393 -23.04 2.76 -25.50
CA LEU A 393 -21.99 3.60 -24.92
C LEU A 393 -20.71 3.40 -25.73
N ILE A 394 -20.43 4.34 -26.65
CA ILE A 394 -19.08 4.47 -27.22
C ILE A 394 -18.14 4.76 -26.05
N ILE A 395 -17.21 3.83 -25.80
CA ILE A 395 -16.11 4.04 -24.85
C ILE A 395 -15.19 5.10 -25.48
N PRO A 396 -15.11 6.33 -24.94
CA PRO A 396 -14.35 7.39 -25.58
C PRO A 396 -12.85 7.07 -25.54
N GLN A 397 -12.12 7.40 -26.60
CA GLN A 397 -10.68 7.16 -26.72
C GLN A 397 -9.93 8.49 -26.89
N VAL A 398 -8.81 8.64 -26.19
CA VAL A 398 -7.98 9.86 -26.23
C VAL A 398 -6.49 9.48 -26.30
N PRO A 399 -5.71 10.01 -27.27
CA PRO A 399 -4.28 9.79 -27.31
C PRO A 399 -3.55 10.36 -26.08
N LEU A 400 -2.55 9.64 -25.59
CA LEU A 400 -1.70 10.06 -24.47
C LEU A 400 -1.08 11.45 -24.70
N PHE A 401 -0.64 11.74 -25.92
CA PHE A 401 -0.04 13.02 -26.30
C PHE A 401 -0.99 14.21 -26.07
N ASN A 402 -2.30 14.04 -26.22
CA ASN A 402 -3.30 15.09 -26.02
C ASN A 402 -3.45 15.46 -24.53
N ILE A 403 -3.34 14.48 -23.62
CA ILE A 403 -3.38 14.73 -22.17
C ILE A 403 -2.02 15.12 -21.59
N LEU A 404 -0.92 14.80 -22.29
CA LEU A 404 0.43 15.30 -22.01
C LEU A 404 0.67 16.74 -22.49
N ALA A 405 -0.08 17.22 -23.50
CA ALA A 405 -0.01 18.60 -23.98
C ALA A 405 -0.21 19.65 -22.86
N LYS A 406 -0.84 19.28 -21.75
CA LYS A 406 -0.91 20.08 -20.50
C LYS A 406 0.46 20.58 -20.00
N PHE A 407 1.56 19.89 -20.34
CA PHE A 407 2.91 20.15 -19.85
C PHE A 407 3.86 20.74 -20.91
N ASN A 408 3.34 21.17 -22.07
CA ASN A 408 4.14 21.74 -23.16
C ASN A 408 4.49 23.24 -22.99
N GLY A 409 4.02 23.90 -21.93
CA GLY A 409 4.20 25.34 -21.73
C GLY A 409 3.32 26.24 -22.62
N ILE A 410 2.44 25.67 -23.45
CA ILE A 410 1.52 26.40 -24.34
C ILE A 410 0.08 26.28 -23.83
N MET A 411 -0.36 25.07 -23.44
CA MET A 411 -1.74 24.87 -22.99
C MET A 411 -1.99 25.49 -21.61
N GLU A 412 -2.90 26.45 -21.56
CA GLU A 412 -3.37 27.07 -20.32
C GLU A 412 -4.60 26.32 -19.78
N LYS A 413 -4.57 25.98 -18.50
CA LYS A 413 -5.70 25.33 -17.81
C LYS A 413 -6.32 26.28 -16.80
N GLU A 414 -7.64 26.45 -16.87
CA GLU A 414 -8.40 27.16 -15.85
C GLU A 414 -8.42 26.40 -14.51
N TYR A 415 -8.12 27.13 -13.44
CA TYR A 415 -8.28 26.72 -12.04
C TYR A 415 -9.16 27.75 -11.34
N LYS A 416 -10.40 27.35 -11.04
CA LYS A 416 -11.40 28.21 -10.37
C LYS A 416 -11.41 27.90 -8.88
N THR A 417 -11.22 28.91 -8.04
CA THR A 417 -11.44 28.85 -6.59
C THR A 417 -12.62 29.76 -6.21
N TYR A 418 -13.02 29.77 -4.94
CA TYR A 418 -14.26 30.40 -4.47
C TYR A 418 -14.40 31.92 -4.76
N LYS A 419 -13.31 32.61 -5.10
CA LYS A 419 -13.31 34.05 -5.45
C LYS A 419 -12.45 34.43 -6.65
N GLU A 420 -11.61 33.51 -7.16
CA GLU A 420 -10.54 33.85 -8.09
C GLU A 420 -10.39 32.77 -9.15
N ASN A 421 -10.12 33.20 -10.38
CA ASN A 421 -9.83 32.33 -11.50
C ASN A 421 -8.34 32.46 -11.84
N PHE A 422 -7.66 31.35 -12.07
CA PHE A 422 -6.27 31.32 -12.50
C PHE A 422 -6.14 30.55 -13.81
N LEU A 423 -5.37 31.09 -14.75
CA LEU A 423 -4.83 30.29 -15.84
C LEU A 423 -3.47 29.74 -15.39
N LYS A 424 -3.29 28.43 -15.52
CA LYS A 424 -2.02 27.76 -15.22
C LYS A 424 -1.54 26.96 -16.42
N ARG A 425 -0.37 27.32 -16.92
CA ARG A 425 0.40 26.49 -17.85
C ARG A 425 1.54 25.80 -17.10
N PHE A 426 1.87 24.60 -17.52
CA PHE A 426 2.91 23.76 -16.91
C PHE A 426 3.98 23.45 -17.95
N GLN A 427 5.25 23.42 -17.55
CA GLN A 427 6.38 23.09 -18.41
C GLN A 427 7.34 22.18 -17.63
N LEU A 428 7.82 21.10 -18.23
CA LEU A 428 8.78 20.20 -17.58
C LEU A 428 10.22 20.76 -17.69
N THR A 429 10.91 20.86 -16.55
CA THR A 429 12.31 21.34 -16.46
C THR A 429 13.31 20.27 -16.06
N LYS A 430 12.86 19.15 -15.50
CA LYS A 430 13.69 17.98 -15.23
C LYS A 430 12.84 16.72 -15.29
N LEU A 431 13.19 15.80 -16.19
CA LEU A 431 12.56 14.48 -16.23
C LEU A 431 13.25 13.49 -15.26
N PRO A 432 12.47 12.73 -14.45
CA PRO A 432 13.01 11.68 -13.60
C PRO A 432 13.39 10.42 -14.40
N PRO A 433 14.34 9.58 -13.93
CA PRO A 433 14.64 8.30 -14.58
C PRO A 433 13.44 7.35 -14.66
N TYR A 434 12.52 7.41 -13.69
CA TYR A 434 11.23 6.72 -13.73
C TYR A 434 10.11 7.74 -13.56
N LEU A 435 9.25 7.86 -14.56
CA LEU A 435 8.17 8.83 -14.61
C LEU A 435 6.83 8.17 -14.32
N ILE A 436 6.10 8.72 -13.36
CA ILE A 436 4.77 8.23 -12.99
C ILE A 436 3.70 9.15 -13.60
N PHE A 437 2.73 8.56 -14.31
CA PHE A 437 1.49 9.24 -14.70
C PHE A 437 0.34 8.75 -13.82
N CYS A 438 -0.42 9.68 -13.25
CA CYS A 438 -1.65 9.41 -12.51
C CYS A 438 -2.83 9.95 -13.32
N ILE A 439 -3.55 9.08 -14.01
CA ILE A 439 -4.66 9.45 -14.89
C ILE A 439 -5.91 9.66 -14.02
N LYS A 440 -6.38 10.91 -13.94
CA LYS A 440 -7.47 11.31 -13.05
C LYS A 440 -8.82 10.80 -13.58
N ARG A 441 -9.18 9.57 -13.21
CA ARG A 441 -10.48 8.96 -13.54
C ARG A 441 -11.62 9.37 -12.62
N PHE A 442 -11.34 9.68 -11.36
CA PHE A 442 -12.39 10.02 -10.39
C PHE A 442 -12.64 11.52 -10.31
N THR A 443 -13.89 11.91 -10.57
CA THR A 443 -14.41 13.27 -10.36
C THR A 443 -15.57 13.21 -9.37
N LYS A 444 -15.56 14.11 -8.38
CA LYS A 444 -16.66 14.24 -7.43
C LYS A 444 -17.59 15.34 -7.89
N ASN A 445 -18.76 14.94 -8.38
CA ASN A 445 -19.85 15.85 -8.69
C ASN A 445 -20.69 16.12 -7.43
N ASN A 446 -21.69 17.00 -7.54
CA ASN A 446 -22.50 17.46 -6.41
C ASN A 446 -23.21 16.32 -5.64
N PHE A 447 -23.46 15.19 -6.30
CA PHE A 447 -24.24 14.06 -5.76
C PHE A 447 -23.41 12.80 -5.48
N PHE A 448 -22.48 12.44 -6.38
CA PHE A 448 -21.69 11.21 -6.29
C PHE A 448 -20.29 11.38 -6.89
N VAL A 449 -19.40 10.42 -6.62
CA VAL A 449 -18.13 10.26 -7.35
C VAL A 449 -18.43 9.47 -8.62
N GLU A 450 -18.12 10.03 -9.77
CA GLU A 450 -18.18 9.35 -11.05
C GLU A 450 -16.80 8.82 -11.46
N LYS A 451 -16.78 7.86 -12.37
CA LYS A 451 -15.58 7.37 -13.04
C LYS A 451 -15.63 7.80 -14.49
N ASN A 452 -14.56 8.41 -14.97
CA ASN A 452 -14.37 8.68 -16.38
C ASN A 452 -13.89 7.39 -17.09
N PRO A 453 -14.69 6.81 -18.01
CA PRO A 453 -14.36 5.55 -18.69
C PRO A 453 -13.42 5.72 -19.89
N THR A 454 -12.90 6.93 -20.15
CA THR A 454 -12.06 7.22 -21.32
C THR A 454 -10.82 6.33 -21.35
N ILE A 455 -10.66 5.57 -22.43
CA ILE A 455 -9.48 4.76 -22.68
C ILE A 455 -8.39 5.68 -23.24
N VAL A 456 -7.20 5.60 -22.64
CA VAL A 456 -6.05 6.37 -23.13
C VAL A 456 -5.30 5.49 -24.13
N ASN A 457 -5.16 5.95 -25.36
CA ASN A 457 -4.32 5.27 -26.34
C ASN A 457 -2.87 5.73 -26.16
N PHE A 458 -2.00 4.82 -25.70
CA PHE A 458 -0.57 5.06 -25.46
C PHE A 458 0.26 3.98 -26.16
N PRO A 459 1.37 4.32 -26.84
CA PRO A 459 2.32 3.31 -27.29
C PRO A 459 3.09 2.79 -26.05
N ILE A 460 3.09 1.48 -25.84
CA ILE A 460 3.75 0.81 -24.70
C ILE A 460 5.27 1.05 -24.61
N THR A 461 5.89 1.44 -25.73
CA THR A 461 7.32 1.72 -25.86
C THR A 461 7.53 2.96 -26.72
N ASN A 462 8.70 3.57 -26.57
CA ASN A 462 9.17 4.66 -27.43
C ASN A 462 8.34 5.97 -27.36
N VAL A 463 7.80 6.32 -26.18
CA VAL A 463 7.24 7.66 -25.94
C VAL A 463 8.40 8.64 -25.78
N ASP A 464 8.64 9.51 -26.77
CA ASP A 464 9.50 10.66 -26.58
C ASP A 464 8.73 11.78 -25.87
N LEU A 465 9.36 12.40 -24.86
CA LEU A 465 8.81 13.54 -24.11
C LEU A 465 9.53 14.86 -24.42
N ARG A 466 10.46 14.87 -25.38
CA ARG A 466 11.28 16.03 -25.74
C ARG A 466 10.48 17.31 -26.01
N GLU A 467 9.35 17.22 -26.69
CA GLU A 467 8.49 18.36 -27.04
C GLU A 467 7.82 19.03 -25.82
N TYR A 468 7.81 18.36 -24.66
CA TYR A 468 7.27 18.91 -23.40
C TYR A 468 8.34 19.66 -22.57
N LEU A 469 9.59 19.70 -23.04
CA LEU A 469 10.73 20.36 -22.40
C LEU A 469 11.05 21.68 -23.12
N SER A 470 11.34 22.73 -22.34
CA SER A 470 11.93 23.97 -22.87
C SER A 470 13.26 23.68 -23.58
N GLU A 471 13.59 24.47 -24.60
CA GLU A 471 14.81 24.29 -25.41
C GLU A 471 16.10 24.30 -24.54
N GLU A 472 16.15 25.18 -23.54
CA GLU A 472 17.17 25.21 -22.46
C GLU A 472 17.48 23.82 -21.87
N VAL A 473 16.44 23.00 -21.71
CA VAL A 473 16.42 21.74 -20.99
C VAL A 473 16.62 20.57 -21.96
N GLN A 474 16.14 20.68 -23.19
CA GLN A 474 16.40 19.68 -24.25
C GLN A 474 17.91 19.53 -24.53
N ALA A 475 18.68 20.61 -24.47
CA ALA A 475 20.14 20.58 -24.61
C ALA A 475 20.84 19.79 -23.49
N VAL A 476 20.23 19.70 -22.29
CA VAL A 476 20.76 18.98 -21.13
C VAL A 476 20.27 17.52 -21.12
N HIS A 477 19.02 17.29 -21.48
CA HIS A 477 18.38 15.96 -21.49
C HIS A 477 18.69 15.18 -22.78
N LYS A 478 19.88 14.57 -22.84
CA LYS A 478 20.31 13.69 -23.96
C LYS A 478 19.34 12.54 -24.26
N ASN A 479 18.66 12.02 -23.24
CA ASN A 479 17.67 10.95 -23.35
C ASN A 479 16.31 11.46 -22.84
N THR A 480 15.29 11.36 -23.68
CA THR A 480 13.90 11.79 -23.40
C THR A 480 12.86 10.71 -23.75
N VAL A 481 13.31 9.53 -24.20
CA VAL A 481 12.48 8.40 -24.61
C VAL A 481 12.16 7.48 -23.42
N TYR A 482 10.90 7.08 -23.31
CA TYR A 482 10.34 6.28 -22.22
C TYR A 482 9.63 5.03 -22.74
N ASP A 483 9.71 3.95 -21.94
CA ASP A 483 8.97 2.71 -22.11
C ASP A 483 8.12 2.43 -20.86
N LEU A 484 6.91 1.91 -21.06
CA LEU A 484 6.02 1.51 -19.98
C LEU A 484 6.58 0.26 -19.29
N ILE A 485 6.59 0.25 -17.95
CA ILE A 485 7.03 -0.93 -17.16
C ILE A 485 5.96 -1.42 -16.18
N ALA A 486 4.97 -0.58 -15.87
CA ALA A 486 3.84 -0.90 -15.00
C ALA A 486 2.62 -0.06 -15.39
N ASN A 487 1.44 -0.68 -15.43
CA ASN A 487 0.15 -0.04 -15.70
C ASN A 487 -0.91 -0.62 -14.78
N ILE A 488 -1.23 0.11 -13.70
CA ILE A 488 -2.35 -0.16 -12.81
C ILE A 488 -3.64 0.27 -13.50
N VAL A 489 -4.61 -0.64 -13.49
CA VAL A 489 -5.98 -0.45 -13.98
C VAL A 489 -6.92 -0.48 -12.77
N HIS A 490 -8.00 0.30 -12.84
CA HIS A 490 -9.14 0.16 -11.95
C HIS A 490 -10.36 -0.21 -12.79
N ASP A 491 -10.88 -1.42 -12.62
CA ASP A 491 -12.10 -1.91 -13.26
C ASP A 491 -13.32 -1.66 -12.36
N GLY A 492 -14.54 -1.66 -12.92
CA GLY A 492 -15.76 -1.43 -12.14
C GLY A 492 -16.00 0.02 -11.68
N LYS A 493 -16.90 0.22 -10.71
CA LYS A 493 -17.39 1.54 -10.23
C LYS A 493 -16.54 2.10 -9.07
N PRO A 494 -16.56 3.42 -8.78
CA PRO A 494 -15.76 4.04 -7.70
C PRO A 494 -15.98 3.53 -6.25
N THR A 495 -16.99 2.68 -6.02
CA THR A 495 -17.38 2.18 -4.67
C THR A 495 -17.24 0.67 -4.52
N GLU A 496 -17.01 -0.05 -5.62
CA GLU A 496 -17.04 -1.52 -5.72
C GLU A 496 -16.10 -1.98 -6.86
N GLY A 497 -15.02 -1.23 -7.07
CA GLY A 497 -14.05 -1.49 -8.13
C GLY A 497 -13.05 -2.56 -7.75
N ALA A 498 -12.25 -2.99 -8.72
CA ALA A 498 -11.12 -3.87 -8.51
C ALA A 498 -9.86 -3.26 -9.15
N TYR A 499 -8.73 -3.35 -8.47
CA TYR A 499 -7.43 -2.99 -9.00
C TYR A 499 -6.69 -4.24 -9.51
N ARG A 500 -6.15 -4.13 -10.73
CA ARG A 500 -5.17 -5.06 -11.31
C ARG A 500 -3.98 -4.27 -11.86
N ILE A 501 -2.89 -4.96 -12.16
CA ILE A 501 -1.69 -4.32 -12.72
C ILE A 501 -1.07 -5.16 -13.83
N HIS A 502 -0.77 -4.51 -14.96
CA HIS A 502 0.11 -5.06 -15.98
C HIS A 502 1.56 -4.66 -15.66
N VAL A 503 2.49 -5.61 -15.57
CA VAL A 503 3.92 -5.36 -15.34
C VAL A 503 4.78 -5.98 -16.45
N LEU A 504 5.85 -5.29 -16.84
CA LEU A 504 6.86 -5.78 -17.77
C LEU A 504 7.93 -6.58 -17.03
N HIS A 505 8.06 -7.87 -17.30
CA HIS A 505 9.20 -8.64 -16.81
C HIS A 505 10.44 -8.35 -17.65
N HIS A 506 11.33 -7.52 -17.10
CA HIS A 506 12.54 -7.00 -17.73
C HIS A 506 13.38 -8.08 -18.45
N GLY A 507 13.58 -9.26 -17.83
CA GLY A 507 14.42 -10.32 -18.37
C GLY A 507 13.80 -11.18 -19.49
N THR A 508 12.52 -11.00 -19.83
CA THR A 508 11.85 -11.74 -20.92
C THR A 508 11.13 -10.85 -21.93
N GLY A 509 10.96 -9.57 -21.65
CA GLY A 509 10.12 -8.67 -22.46
C GLY A 509 8.62 -8.99 -22.41
N LYS A 510 8.20 -9.97 -21.59
CA LYS A 510 6.81 -10.38 -21.43
C LYS A 510 6.07 -9.48 -20.45
N TRP A 511 4.77 -9.32 -20.70
CA TRP A 511 3.86 -8.63 -19.82
C TRP A 511 3.01 -9.62 -19.03
N TYR A 512 2.84 -9.33 -17.75
CA TYR A 512 1.99 -10.12 -16.87
C TYR A 512 0.93 -9.23 -16.23
N GLU A 513 -0.31 -9.67 -16.27
CA GLU A 513 -1.39 -9.11 -15.47
C GLU A 513 -1.39 -9.81 -14.11
N LEU A 514 -1.42 -9.01 -13.04
CA LEU A 514 -1.59 -9.49 -11.68
C LEU A 514 -2.87 -8.89 -11.10
N GLN A 515 -3.79 -9.76 -10.68
CA GLN A 515 -4.96 -9.40 -9.90
C GLN A 515 -4.91 -10.17 -8.58
N ASP A 516 -4.39 -9.50 -7.55
CA ASP A 516 -4.07 -10.08 -6.24
C ASP A 516 -3.23 -11.37 -6.36
N LEU A 517 -3.82 -12.53 -6.12
CA LEU A 517 -3.17 -13.84 -6.17
C LEU A 517 -3.04 -14.41 -7.59
N GLN A 518 -3.83 -13.92 -8.54
CA GLN A 518 -3.84 -14.41 -9.92
C GLN A 518 -2.75 -13.72 -10.74
N VAL A 519 -2.05 -14.51 -11.57
CA VAL A 519 -0.99 -14.04 -12.47
C VAL A 519 -1.23 -14.64 -13.85
N THR A 520 -1.42 -13.79 -14.86
CA THR A 520 -1.76 -14.16 -16.24
C THR A 520 -0.77 -13.51 -17.22
N ASP A 521 -0.41 -14.22 -18.29
CA ASP A 521 0.41 -13.67 -19.39
C ASP A 521 -0.50 -12.84 -20.30
N ILE A 522 -0.16 -11.56 -20.54
CA ILE A 522 -1.04 -10.62 -21.27
C ILE A 522 -0.34 -10.08 -22.52
N LEU A 523 -1.04 -10.12 -23.66
CA LEU A 523 -0.52 -9.57 -24.91
C LEU A 523 -0.33 -8.05 -24.79
N PRO A 524 0.80 -7.48 -25.26
CA PRO A 524 1.10 -6.06 -25.05
C PRO A 524 0.07 -5.10 -25.66
N GLN A 525 -0.64 -5.56 -26.70
CA GLN A 525 -1.74 -4.83 -27.37
C GLN A 525 -2.99 -4.69 -26.48
N MET A 526 -3.22 -5.59 -25.52
CA MET A 526 -4.41 -5.54 -24.64
C MET A 526 -4.26 -4.50 -23.53
N ILE A 527 -3.03 -4.09 -23.22
CA ILE A 527 -2.71 -3.13 -22.15
C ILE A 527 -3.32 -1.76 -22.46
N THR A 528 -3.29 -1.34 -23.72
CA THR A 528 -3.80 -0.03 -24.18
C THR A 528 -5.33 0.03 -24.23
N LEU A 529 -6.01 -1.12 -24.25
CA LEU A 529 -7.47 -1.24 -24.22
C LEU A 529 -8.04 -1.14 -22.79
N SER A 530 -7.19 -1.05 -21.77
CA SER A 530 -7.58 -1.03 -20.36
C SER A 530 -7.81 0.39 -19.82
N GLU A 531 -8.59 0.52 -18.75
CA GLU A 531 -8.80 1.79 -18.03
C GLU A 531 -7.55 2.18 -17.20
N ALA A 532 -6.42 2.38 -17.88
CA ALA A 532 -5.15 2.81 -17.32
C ALA A 532 -5.34 4.00 -16.35
N TYR A 533 -4.85 3.83 -15.12
CA TYR A 533 -5.13 4.73 -14.00
C TYR A 533 -3.85 5.23 -13.33
N ILE A 534 -2.86 4.36 -13.11
CA ILE A 534 -1.49 4.76 -12.77
C ILE A 534 -0.52 4.03 -13.69
N GLN A 535 0.42 4.74 -14.27
CA GLN A 535 1.47 4.18 -15.11
C GLN A 535 2.85 4.57 -14.58
N ILE A 536 3.80 3.64 -14.66
CA ILE A 536 5.23 3.93 -14.44
C ILE A 536 5.98 3.63 -15.73
N TRP A 537 6.79 4.60 -16.13
CA TRP A 537 7.57 4.61 -17.35
C TRP A 537 9.06 4.69 -17.01
N LYS A 538 9.86 3.77 -17.52
CA LYS A 538 11.33 3.78 -17.44
C LYS A 538 11.88 4.66 -18.57
N ARG A 539 12.78 5.58 -18.26
CA ARG A 539 13.58 6.26 -19.30
C ARG A 539 14.58 5.28 -19.90
N ARG A 540 14.69 5.22 -21.23
CA ARG A 540 15.85 4.58 -21.86
C ARG A 540 17.07 5.44 -21.61
N ASP A 541 18.11 4.88 -21.02
CA ASP A 541 19.44 5.46 -21.11
C ASP A 541 20.16 4.86 -22.32
N GLY A 542 20.82 5.71 -23.12
CA GLY A 542 21.29 5.42 -24.48
C GLY A 542 22.44 4.40 -24.64
N GLN A 543 22.50 3.38 -23.78
CA GLN A 543 23.42 2.25 -23.82
C GLN A 543 22.69 0.91 -23.61
N GLU A 544 21.51 0.76 -24.20
CA GLU A 544 20.97 -0.58 -24.48
C GLU A 544 21.52 -1.03 -25.85
N GLU A 545 22.55 -1.88 -25.80
CA GLU A 545 23.09 -2.53 -26.98
C GLU A 545 21.98 -3.29 -27.71
N LYS A 546 21.94 -3.19 -29.05
CA LYS A 546 20.96 -3.93 -29.84
C LYS A 546 21.11 -5.43 -29.53
N PRO A 547 20.02 -6.18 -29.25
CA PRO A 547 20.11 -7.63 -29.21
C PRO A 547 20.64 -8.10 -30.55
N GLN A 548 21.72 -8.89 -30.54
CA GLN A 548 22.31 -9.44 -31.75
C GLN A 548 21.26 -10.34 -32.43
N GLN A 549 20.74 -9.88 -33.56
CA GLN A 549 19.92 -10.72 -34.43
C GLN A 549 20.85 -11.77 -35.04
N GLY A 550 20.73 -13.01 -34.57
CA GLY A 550 21.47 -14.13 -35.10
C GLY A 550 21.10 -14.38 -36.56
N THR A 551 22.12 -14.45 -37.40
CA THR A 551 22.09 -15.01 -38.76
C THR A 551 22.09 -16.53 -38.70
#